data_AF-X1NUJ5-F1
#
_entry.id   AF-X1NUJ5-F1
#
_cell.length_a   1.000
_cell.length_b   1.000
_cell.length_c   1.000
_cell.angle_alpha   90.00
_cell.angle_beta   90.00
_cell.angle_gamma   90.00
#
_symmetry.space_group_name_H-M   'P 1'
#
loop_
_entity.id
_entity.type
_entity.pdbx_description
1 polymer ?
#
loop_
_entity_poly.entity_id
_entity_poly.type
_entity_poly.pdbx_seq_one_letter_code
_entity_poly.pdbx_strand_id
1 'polypeptide(L)' 'MDNAAEALEKIKRERYNLILLDIKLPGMSGMELYENIRRITQTLARRVVFITGDVMAADTRQFLSRA' A
#
# COMPACT_ATOMS: atom_id res chain seq x y z
N MET A 1 -7.35 7.51 -8.06
CA MET A 1 -7.99 7.44 -6.72
C MET A 1 -7.06 8.22 -5.84
N ASP A 2 -7.35 9.49 -5.64
CA ASP A 2 -6.30 10.46 -5.36
C ASP A 2 -6.19 10.74 -3.85
N ASN A 3 -6.76 9.86 -3.02
CA ASN A 3 -6.66 9.92 -1.57
C ASN A 3 -6.64 8.50 -0.96
N ALA A 4 -5.72 8.28 -0.02
CA ALA A 4 -5.56 6.99 0.66
C ALA A 4 -6.71 6.65 1.63
N ALA A 5 -7.42 7.67 2.13
CA ALA A 5 -8.53 7.48 3.06
C ALA A 5 -9.72 6.76 2.41
N GLU A 6 -10.07 7.11 1.18
CA GLU A 6 -11.12 6.48 0.38
C GLU A 6 -10.73 5.05 0.02
N ALA A 7 -9.45 4.79 -0.29
CA ALA A 7 -8.96 3.43 -0.51
C ALA A 7 -9.17 2.55 0.74
N LEU A 8 -8.89 3.07 1.94
CA LEU A 8 -9.15 2.36 3.20
C LEU A 8 -10.63 2.10 3.43
N GLU A 9 -11.50 3.09 3.18
CA GLU A 9 -12.94 2.90 3.32
C GLU A 9 -13.49 1.86 2.34
N LYS A 10 -12.99 1.83 1.10
CA LYS A 10 -13.33 0.79 0.11
C LYS A 10 -12.86 -0.58 0.56
N ILE A 11 -11.63 -0.71 1.04
CA ILE A 11 -11.06 -1.97 1.54
C ILE A 11 -11.85 -2.54 2.73
N LYS A 12 -12.46 -1.69 3.56
CA LYS A 12 -13.34 -2.15 4.65
C LYS A 12 -14.69 -2.66 4.16
N ARG A 13 -15.20 -2.13 3.04
CA ARG A 13 -16.56 -2.40 2.53
C ARG A 13 -16.59 -3.51 1.48
N GLU A 14 -15.53 -3.66 0.72
CA GLU A 14 -15.45 -4.57 -0.42
C GLU A 14 -14.33 -5.61 -0.22
N ARG A 15 -14.48 -6.77 -0.88
CA ARG A 15 -13.43 -7.79 -0.92
C ARG A 15 -12.58 -7.63 -2.18
N TYR A 16 -11.29 -7.41 -1.96
CA TYR A 16 -10.29 -7.44 -3.01
C TYR A 16 -9.46 -8.72 -2.94
N ASN A 17 -9.01 -9.20 -4.10
CA ASN A 17 -8.12 -10.36 -4.18
C ASN A 17 -6.64 -9.95 -4.32
N LEU A 18 -6.37 -8.72 -4.75
CA LEU A 18 -5.05 -8.15 -4.98
C LEU A 18 -5.14 -6.62 -4.86
N ILE A 19 -4.10 -5.99 -4.34
CA ILE A 19 -3.96 -4.52 -4.35
C ILE A 19 -2.68 -4.17 -5.11
N LEU A 20 -2.78 -3.24 -6.06
CA LEU A 20 -1.63 -2.58 -6.66
C LEU A 20 -1.42 -1.25 -5.94
N LEU A 21 -0.26 -1.07 -5.31
CA LEU A 21 0.00 0.08 -4.45
C LEU A 21 1.24 0.83 -4.92
N ASP A 22 1.07 2.09 -5.32
CA ASP A 22 2.21 2.95 -5.60
C ASP A 22 2.89 3.36 -4.29
N ILE A 23 4.21 3.25 -4.22
CA ILE A 23 4.99 3.71 -3.07
C ILE A 23 5.05 5.23 -3.03
N LYS A 24 5.11 5.89 -4.19
CA LYS A 24 5.15 7.35 -4.32
C LYS A 24 3.76 7.88 -4.64
N LEU A 25 2.87 7.84 -3.65
CA LEU A 25 1.61 8.57 -3.73
C LEU A 25 1.83 10.05 -3.34
N PRO A 26 1.25 11.02 -4.05
CA PRO A 26 1.21 12.41 -3.58
C PRO A 26 0.34 12.51 -2.31
N GLY A 27 0.86 13.15 -1.26
CA GLY A 27 0.11 13.47 -0.04
C GLY A 27 0.08 12.41 1.07
N MET A 28 0.30 11.13 0.79
CA MET A 28 0.51 10.06 1.79
C MET A 28 1.53 9.06 1.25
N SER A 29 2.39 8.50 2.10
CA SER A 29 3.30 7.45 1.64
C SER A 29 2.54 6.14 1.38
N GLY A 30 2.81 5.45 0.27
CA GLY A 30 2.25 4.12 0.02
C GLY A 30 2.57 3.12 1.15
N MET A 31 3.66 3.34 1.88
CA MET A 31 4.03 2.54 3.05
C MET A 31 3.02 2.70 4.20
N GLU A 32 2.54 3.92 4.47
CA GLU A 32 1.53 4.17 5.50
C GLU A 32 0.20 3.52 5.14
N LEU A 33 -0.19 3.58 3.87
CA LEU A 33 -1.40 2.90 3.39
C LEU A 33 -1.28 1.38 3.57
N TYR A 34 -0.13 0.79 3.25
CA TYR A 34 0.12 -0.64 3.48
C TYR A 34 -0.03 -1.04 4.96
N GLU A 35 0.56 -0.28 5.88
CA GLU A 35 0.45 -0.57 7.32
C GLU A 35 -1.00 -0.50 7.80
N ASN A 36 -1.80 0.42 7.28
CA ASN A 36 -3.23 0.48 7.58
C ASN A 36 -3.99 -0.73 7.01
N ILE A 37 -3.70 -1.14 5.77
CA ILE A 37 -4.28 -2.35 5.18
C ILE A 37 -3.95 -3.58 6.02
N ARG A 38 -2.69 -3.71 6.46
CA ARG A 38 -2.20 -4.80 7.31
C ARG A 38 -2.95 -4.88 8.64
N ARG A 39 -3.27 -3.73 9.26
CA ARG A 39 -4.09 -3.68 10.48
C ARG A 39 -5.54 -4.10 10.26
N ILE A 40 -6.11 -3.83 9.08
CA ILE A 40 -7.48 -4.24 8.74
C ILE A 40 -7.53 -5.73 8.40
N THR A 41 -6.58 -6.21 7.59
CA THR A 41 -6.57 -7.57 7.08
C THR A 41 -5.17 -8.03 6.69
N GLN A 42 -4.63 -8.92 7.52
CA GLN A 42 -3.32 -9.55 7.27
C GLN A 42 -3.31 -10.38 5.97
N THR A 43 -4.45 -10.97 5.59
CA THR A 43 -4.54 -11.79 4.37
C THR A 43 -4.49 -10.95 3.10
N LEU A 44 -5.13 -9.77 3.09
CA LEU A 44 -5.08 -8.87 1.94
C LEU A 44 -3.73 -8.16 1.85
N ALA A 45 -3.11 -7.80 2.97
CA ALA A 45 -1.77 -7.21 2.99
C ALA A 45 -0.71 -8.12 2.33
N ARG A 46 -0.82 -9.44 2.49
CA ARG A 46 0.06 -10.41 1.78
C ARG A 46 -0.17 -10.47 0.28
N ARG A 47 -1.22 -9.83 -0.24
CA ARG A 47 -1.59 -9.74 -1.65
C ARG A 47 -1.49 -8.31 -2.15
N VAL A 48 -0.58 -7.53 -1.59
CA VAL A 48 -0.22 -6.19 -2.08
C VAL A 48 1.00 -6.32 -2.98
N VAL A 49 0.90 -5.80 -4.19
CA VAL A 49 2.03 -5.65 -5.11
C VAL A 49 2.37 -4.18 -5.17
N PHE A 50 3.61 -3.86 -4.78
CA PHE A 50 4.12 -2.50 -4.86
C PHE A 50 4.56 -2.17 -6.27
N ILE A 51 4.13 -1.01 -6.75
CA ILE A 51 4.56 -0.43 -8.03
C ILE A 51 5.34 0.84 -7.69
N THR A 52 6.48 1.06 -8.34
CA THR A 52 7.24 2.30 -8.19
C THR A 52 7.85 2.68 -9.52
N GLY A 53 7.75 3.96 -9.90
CA GLY A 53 8.25 4.49 -11.17
C GLY A 53 9.65 5.10 -11.08
N ASP A 54 10.38 4.94 -9.97
CA ASP A 54 11.66 5.59 -9.74
C ASP A 54 12.77 4.60 -9.35
N VAL A 55 14.03 4.96 -9.63
CA VAL A 55 15.21 4.19 -9.23
C VAL A 55 15.21 4.07 -7.71
N MET A 56 15.18 2.84 -7.19
CA MET A 56 14.87 2.53 -5.79
C MET A 56 15.67 3.41 -4.80
N ALA A 57 15.00 4.39 -4.20
CA ALA A 57 15.52 5.12 -3.07
C ALA A 57 15.81 4.15 -1.91
N ALA A 58 16.83 4.45 -1.10
CA ALA A 58 17.27 3.56 -0.01
C ALA A 58 16.12 3.19 0.95
N ASP A 59 15.25 4.15 1.24
CA ASP A 59 14.09 3.99 2.13
C ASP A 59 13.07 2.98 1.56
N THR A 60 12.78 3.07 0.25
CA THR A 60 11.93 2.11 -0.46
C THR A 60 12.48 0.69 -0.36
N ARG A 61 13.80 0.54 -0.54
CA ARG A 61 14.47 -0.76 -0.46
C ARG A 61 14.42 -1.34 0.95
N GLN A 62 14.63 -0.51 1.97
CA GLN A 62 14.56 -0.93 3.36
C GLN A 62 13.15 -1.39 3.73
N PHE A 63 12.12 -0.67 3.29
CA PHE A 63 10.74 -1.06 3.53
C PHE A 63 10.39 -2.40 2.86
N LEU A 64 10.73 -2.57 1.58
CA LEU A 64 10.47 -3.81 0.85
C LEU A 64 11.19 -5.04 1.44
N SER A 65 12.30 -4.83 2.16
CA SER A 65 12.98 -5.92 2.87
C SER A 65 12.26 -6.38 4.15
N ARG A 66 11.30 -5.59 4.65
CA ARG A 66 10.59 -5.80 5.93
C ARG A 66 9.09 -6.08 5.77
N ALA A 67 8.51 -5.72 4.62
CA ALA A 67 7.11 -5.99 4.25
C ALA A 67 6.89 -7.45 3.87
#